data_AF-A0A8T0MDD4-F1
#
_entry.id   AF-A0A8T0MDD4-F1
#
_cell.length_a   1.000
_cell.length_b   1.000
_cell.length_c   1.000
_cell.angle_alpha   90.00
_cell.angle_beta   90.00
_cell.angle_gamma   90.00
#
_symmetry.space_group_name_H-M   'P 1'
#
loop_
_entity.id
_entity.type
_entity.pdbx_description
1 polymer ?
#
loop_
_entity_poly.entity_id
_entity_poly.type
_entity_poly.pdbx_seq_one_letter_code
_entity_poly.pdbx_strand_id
1 'polypeptide(L)'
;MPAIPSRFTRPRHLLPFPNQPPTLPPRRLAGGRQIQNRTKSTRIIRGGDLGGRLKRGEASERPADSSSSSSQLAMATQAALFAGFSQLAAQPARDRAGTGAPARVGVAAIGGARAGGVKAGGAGWAAAAAPRGVRCRASLIEPDGGRLVDLVAPEEGGRRAALRREAASLPHRLRLGRVDKEWLHVLSEGWANPLQGFMREHEFLQALHFNAIRGADGRMVNMSVPIVLSLGDAQRRAIQADGATRVALVDNRDRPIAVLSDIEIYKHNKEERIARTWGTTAPGLPYVEEAITNAGDWLIGGDLEVIEPIKYNDGLDHYRLSPAQLREEFTRRNADAVFAFQLRNPVHNGHALLMTDTRRRLLEMGYKNPVLLLHPLGGFTKADDVPLSWRMKQHEKVFSYDHSILPIVSINWLLTTL
;
A
#
# COMPACT_ATOMS: atom_id res chain seq x y z
N MET A 1 -48.69 -45.95 -38.35
CA MET A 1 -47.46 -45.67 -39.12
C MET A 1 -46.25 -46.02 -38.25
N PRO A 2 -45.30 -46.85 -38.70
CA PRO A 2 -44.21 -47.36 -37.86
C PRO A 2 -42.79 -46.94 -38.30
N ALA A 3 -41.84 -47.13 -37.37
CA ALA A 3 -40.45 -47.60 -37.53
C ALA A 3 -39.39 -46.94 -38.46
N ILE A 4 -38.21 -46.80 -37.85
CA ILE A 4 -36.84 -46.50 -38.33
C ILE A 4 -36.37 -47.43 -39.49
N PRO A 5 -35.35 -47.08 -40.31
CA PRO A 5 -33.96 -47.47 -39.95
C PRO A 5 -32.80 -46.55 -40.43
N SER A 6 -31.60 -46.88 -39.92
CA SER A 6 -30.27 -46.27 -40.12
C SER A 6 -29.46 -46.73 -41.36
N ARG A 7 -28.40 -45.98 -41.72
CA ARG A 7 -27.10 -46.44 -42.33
C ARG A 7 -26.05 -45.30 -42.17
N PHE A 8 -24.87 -45.49 -41.56
CA PHE A 8 -23.60 -46.08 -42.09
C PHE A 8 -23.23 -45.52 -43.49
N THR A 9 -22.04 -44.94 -43.76
CA THR A 9 -20.67 -45.41 -43.45
C THR A 9 -19.57 -44.30 -43.42
N ARG A 10 -18.46 -44.54 -42.69
CA ARG A 10 -17.07 -44.05 -42.96
C ARG A 10 -16.24 -45.25 -43.50
N PRO A 11 -14.91 -45.21 -43.77
CA PRO A 11 -13.91 -44.12 -43.93
C PRO A 11 -13.11 -44.21 -45.26
N ARG A 12 -12.00 -43.45 -45.44
CA ARG A 12 -10.66 -43.94 -45.89
C ARG A 12 -9.57 -42.83 -46.00
N HIS A 13 -8.44 -43.06 -45.30
CA HIS A 13 -7.01 -42.73 -45.60
C HIS A 13 -6.55 -41.25 -45.80
N LEU A 14 -5.62 -40.67 -45.00
CA LEU A 14 -4.13 -40.82 -44.93
C LEU A 14 -3.43 -40.33 -46.24
N LEU A 15 -2.34 -39.52 -46.31
CA LEU A 15 -1.32 -38.87 -45.42
C LEU A 15 -0.55 -37.79 -46.26
N PRO A 16 0.50 -37.03 -45.83
CA PRO A 16 0.95 -36.46 -44.53
C PRO A 16 1.29 -34.92 -44.59
N PHE A 17 1.97 -34.38 -43.56
CA PHE A 17 2.52 -33.01 -43.42
C PHE A 17 3.62 -32.61 -44.44
N PRO A 18 3.99 -31.32 -44.50
CA PRO A 18 5.34 -30.95 -44.04
C PRO A 18 5.43 -29.73 -43.09
N ASN A 19 6.44 -29.75 -42.22
CA ASN A 19 6.94 -28.59 -41.45
C ASN A 19 7.99 -27.82 -42.27
N GLN A 20 7.99 -26.48 -42.23
CA GLN A 20 9.17 -25.62 -41.95
C GLN A 20 8.84 -24.11 -42.05
N PRO A 21 9.48 -23.22 -41.26
CA PRO A 21 9.31 -21.77 -41.34
C PRO A 21 10.19 -21.13 -42.43
N PRO A 22 9.86 -19.92 -42.92
CA PRO A 22 10.58 -19.27 -44.02
C PRO A 22 11.96 -18.74 -43.62
N THR A 23 12.95 -18.96 -44.49
CA THR A 23 14.30 -18.39 -44.41
C THR A 23 14.38 -17.04 -45.10
N LEU A 24 15.07 -16.06 -44.49
CA LEU A 24 15.38 -14.76 -45.09
C LEU A 24 16.81 -14.74 -45.67
N PRO A 25 17.05 -14.07 -46.82
CA PRO A 25 18.36 -14.04 -47.46
C PRO A 25 19.35 -13.06 -46.78
N PRO A 26 20.67 -13.26 -46.95
CA PRO A 26 21.68 -12.49 -46.21
C PRO A 26 21.90 -11.09 -46.81
N ARG A 27 22.09 -10.08 -45.94
CA ARG A 27 22.60 -8.76 -46.34
C ARG A 27 23.84 -8.32 -45.55
N ARG A 28 24.92 -8.19 -46.34
CA ARG A 28 26.22 -7.55 -46.16
C ARG A 28 26.45 -6.68 -44.90
N LEU A 29 27.60 -6.94 -44.26
CA LEU A 29 28.32 -6.02 -43.38
C LEU A 29 28.76 -4.74 -44.12
N ALA A 30 28.57 -3.58 -43.52
CA ALA A 30 29.28 -2.34 -43.86
C ALA A 30 29.25 -1.32 -42.70
N GLY A 31 30.39 -0.68 -42.43
CA GLY A 31 30.45 0.63 -41.75
C GLY A 31 30.30 0.63 -40.23
N GLY A 32 31.42 0.53 -39.50
CA GLY A 32 31.43 0.84 -38.06
C GLY A 32 31.43 2.34 -37.76
N ARG A 33 30.78 2.74 -36.66
CA ARG A 33 31.11 3.97 -35.91
C ARG A 33 31.17 3.62 -34.42
N GLN A 34 32.36 3.70 -33.83
CA GLN A 34 32.53 3.66 -32.39
C GLN A 34 31.90 4.90 -31.75
N ILE A 35 30.99 4.69 -30.80
CA ILE A 35 30.66 5.70 -29.78
C ILE A 35 31.24 5.19 -28.46
N GLN A 36 32.18 5.94 -27.89
CA GLN A 36 32.89 5.56 -26.68
C GLN A 36 32.00 5.73 -25.44
N ASN A 37 31.55 4.64 -24.84
CA ASN A 37 31.00 4.67 -23.49
C ASN A 37 32.12 4.91 -22.47
N ARG A 38 32.14 6.10 -21.86
CA ARG A 38 33.03 6.41 -20.72
C ARG A 38 32.56 5.67 -19.47
N THR A 39 33.10 4.47 -19.24
CA THR A 39 33.01 3.79 -17.93
C THR A 39 33.86 4.52 -16.90
N LYS A 40 33.23 5.07 -15.85
CA LYS A 40 33.96 5.54 -14.65
C LYS A 40 34.42 4.34 -13.83
N SER A 41 35.67 3.90 -14.04
CA SER A 41 36.31 2.92 -13.16
C SER A 41 36.64 3.54 -11.81
N THR A 42 35.96 3.10 -10.75
CA THR A 42 36.39 3.35 -9.37
C THR A 42 37.43 2.30 -8.98
N ARG A 43 38.69 2.72 -8.83
CA ARG A 43 39.81 1.81 -8.55
C ARG A 43 39.84 1.46 -7.06
N ILE A 44 39.65 0.19 -6.74
CA ILE A 44 39.87 -0.33 -5.38
C ILE A 44 41.36 -0.26 -5.07
N ILE A 45 41.75 0.41 -3.98
CA ILE A 45 43.10 0.41 -3.45
C ILE A 45 43.10 -0.41 -2.16
N ARG A 46 43.92 -1.47 -2.11
CA ARG A 46 44.16 -2.26 -0.90
C ARG A 46 45.03 -1.48 0.07
N GLY A 47 44.80 -1.66 1.37
CA GLY A 47 45.65 -1.09 2.42
C GLY A 47 47.08 -1.62 2.36
N GLY A 48 48.02 -0.75 2.69
CA GLY A 48 49.43 -1.03 2.92
C GLY A 48 49.94 -0.04 3.96
N ASP A 49 50.67 -0.55 4.95
CA ASP A 49 51.19 0.20 6.09
C ASP A 49 52.41 1.06 5.70
N LEU A 50 52.72 2.07 6.52
CA LEU A 50 54.03 2.71 6.80
C LEU A 50 53.87 4.17 7.24
N GLY A 51 54.49 4.51 8.37
CA GLY A 51 54.50 5.87 8.92
C GLY A 51 55.52 6.81 8.26
N GLY A 52 55.27 8.12 8.36
CA GLY A 52 56.17 9.15 7.84
C GLY A 52 55.83 10.55 8.37
N ARG A 53 56.81 11.20 8.99
CA ARG A 53 56.70 12.52 9.64
C ARG A 53 57.12 13.61 8.65
N LEU A 54 56.38 14.72 8.52
CA LEU A 54 56.88 16.14 8.52
C LEU A 54 56.04 17.18 7.73
N LYS A 55 55.86 18.33 8.41
CA LYS A 55 55.85 19.74 7.94
C LYS A 55 54.82 20.30 6.93
N ARG A 56 54.09 21.29 7.46
CA ARG A 56 53.60 22.57 6.90
C ARG A 56 54.09 22.99 5.50
N GLY A 57 53.14 23.49 4.70
CA GLY A 57 53.31 24.46 3.63
C GLY A 57 51.96 25.13 3.31
N GLU A 58 51.90 26.45 3.22
CA GLU A 58 50.71 27.22 2.84
C GLU A 58 50.62 27.34 1.31
N ALA A 59 49.40 27.34 0.74
CA ALA A 59 48.99 28.31 -0.28
C ALA A 59 47.53 28.11 -0.75
N SER A 60 46.84 29.24 -0.85
CA SER A 60 45.64 29.52 -1.64
C SER A 60 45.51 28.76 -2.97
N GLU A 61 44.32 28.20 -3.23
CA GLU A 61 43.58 28.43 -4.49
C GLU A 61 42.08 28.09 -4.35
N ARG A 62 41.20 28.92 -4.92
CA ARG A 62 39.74 28.65 -5.02
C ARG A 62 39.42 28.09 -6.41
N PRO A 63 38.68 26.97 -6.54
CA PRO A 63 37.96 26.63 -7.77
C PRO A 63 36.55 27.23 -7.75
N ALA A 64 36.04 27.58 -8.94
CA ALA A 64 34.76 28.27 -9.12
C ALA A 64 33.53 27.34 -9.15
N ASP A 65 32.36 27.93 -8.89
CA ASP A 65 31.04 27.28 -8.97
C ASP A 65 30.75 26.67 -10.35
N SER A 66 30.23 25.44 -10.36
CA SER A 66 29.50 24.87 -11.51
C SER A 66 28.60 23.68 -11.10
N SER A 67 27.52 23.94 -10.36
CA SER A 67 26.51 22.90 -10.09
C SER A 67 25.07 23.41 -9.86
N SER A 68 24.33 23.72 -10.92
CA SER A 68 22.88 23.95 -10.84
C SER A 68 22.13 23.68 -12.17
N SER A 69 21.81 22.41 -12.44
CA SER A 69 20.74 22.08 -13.41
C SER A 69 20.05 20.73 -13.12
N SER A 70 20.78 19.73 -12.61
CA SER A 70 20.20 18.40 -12.34
C SER A 70 19.25 18.36 -11.13
N SER A 71 19.40 19.26 -10.16
CA SER A 71 18.63 19.28 -8.90
C SER A 71 17.20 19.81 -9.07
N GLN A 72 16.96 20.67 -10.06
CA GLN A 72 15.65 21.28 -10.29
C GLN A 72 14.70 20.34 -11.05
N LEU A 73 15.23 19.47 -11.92
CA LEU A 73 14.43 18.55 -12.71
C LEU A 73 13.75 17.46 -11.86
N ALA A 74 14.39 17.03 -10.77
CA ALA A 74 13.84 16.03 -9.84
C ALA A 74 12.70 16.59 -8.95
N MET A 75 12.65 17.91 -8.72
CA MET A 75 11.55 18.53 -7.97
C MET A 75 10.29 18.71 -8.82
N ALA A 76 10.44 18.94 -10.13
CA ALA A 76 9.30 19.12 -11.03
C ALA A 76 8.40 17.87 -11.12
N THR A 77 8.98 16.67 -11.01
CA THR A 77 8.24 15.40 -11.18
C THR A 77 7.37 15.02 -9.97
N GLN A 78 7.71 15.46 -8.75
CA GLN A 78 6.87 15.22 -7.57
C GLN A 78 5.73 16.24 -7.44
N ALA A 79 5.91 17.47 -7.92
CA ALA A 79 4.86 18.49 -7.90
C ALA A 79 3.71 18.19 -8.89
N ALA A 80 4.02 17.56 -10.03
CA ALA A 80 3.05 17.29 -11.10
C ALA A 80 1.91 16.33 -10.70
N LEU A 81 2.14 15.44 -9.73
CA LEU A 81 1.12 14.50 -9.24
C LEU A 81 0.10 15.11 -8.26
N PHE A 82 0.42 16.26 -7.64
CA PHE A 82 -0.49 16.94 -6.71
C PHE A 82 -1.31 18.08 -7.36
N ALA A 83 -0.91 18.57 -8.53
CA ALA A 83 -1.60 19.65 -9.23
C ALA A 83 -2.89 19.22 -9.96
N GLY A 84 -3.10 17.92 -10.16
CA GLY A 84 -4.19 17.37 -11.01
C GLY A 84 -5.60 17.31 -10.41
N PHE A 85 -5.80 17.67 -9.13
CA PHE A 85 -7.07 17.44 -8.43
C PHE A 85 -7.77 18.69 -7.86
N SER A 86 -7.24 19.90 -8.10
CA SER A 86 -7.78 21.16 -7.51
C SER A 86 -8.55 22.06 -8.48
N GLN A 87 -9.11 21.52 -9.58
CA GLN A 87 -9.76 22.34 -10.61
C GLN A 87 -11.04 21.73 -11.23
N LEU A 88 -11.97 21.26 -10.38
CA LEU A 88 -13.32 20.89 -10.84
C LEU A 88 -14.43 21.08 -9.79
N ALA A 89 -14.43 22.22 -9.09
CA ALA A 89 -15.50 22.59 -8.15
C ALA A 89 -15.67 24.12 -7.95
N ALA A 90 -15.80 24.90 -9.03
CA ALA A 90 -16.25 26.30 -8.95
C ALA A 90 -16.77 26.84 -10.30
N GLN A 91 -18.09 26.80 -10.52
CA GLN A 91 -18.77 27.76 -11.42
C GLN A 91 -20.08 28.21 -10.77
N PRO A 92 -20.37 29.52 -10.69
CA PRO A 92 -21.59 30.03 -10.11
C PRO A 92 -22.76 29.91 -11.09
N ALA A 93 -23.89 29.40 -10.62
CA ALA A 93 -25.14 29.43 -11.38
C ALA A 93 -25.61 30.89 -11.56
N ARG A 94 -26.00 31.26 -12.79
CA ARG A 94 -26.60 32.56 -13.10
C ARG A 94 -28.12 32.47 -13.00
N ASP A 95 -28.73 33.48 -12.40
CA ASP A 95 -30.18 33.66 -12.38
C ASP A 95 -30.78 33.78 -13.78
N ARG A 96 -31.90 33.07 -14.01
CA ARG A 96 -32.92 33.45 -14.98
C ARG A 96 -34.31 33.15 -14.42
N ALA A 97 -35.08 34.21 -14.17
CA ALA A 97 -36.51 34.12 -13.91
C ALA A 97 -37.27 33.73 -15.20
N GLY A 98 -38.35 32.97 -15.08
CA GLY A 98 -39.12 32.52 -16.25
C GLY A 98 -40.28 31.57 -15.96
N THR A 99 -41.37 32.11 -15.38
CA THR A 99 -42.78 31.70 -15.60
C THR A 99 -43.15 30.20 -15.61
N GLY A 100 -43.94 29.74 -14.62
CA GLY A 100 -44.68 28.47 -14.71
C GLY A 100 -45.34 27.99 -13.41
N ALA A 101 -46.63 28.27 -13.24
CA ALA A 101 -47.51 27.70 -12.22
C ALA A 101 -48.95 27.63 -12.79
N PRO A 102 -49.97 26.97 -12.17
CA PRO A 102 -49.95 26.18 -10.91
C PRO A 102 -50.73 24.83 -10.96
N ALA A 103 -50.60 24.02 -9.90
CA ALA A 103 -51.66 23.13 -9.37
C ALA A 103 -51.37 22.93 -7.85
N ARG A 104 -52.18 23.48 -6.93
CA ARG A 104 -53.40 22.89 -6.31
C ARG A 104 -53.20 21.50 -5.69
N VAL A 105 -53.70 21.15 -4.51
CA VAL A 105 -54.32 21.85 -3.35
C VAL A 105 -54.28 20.85 -2.17
N GLY A 106 -54.16 21.29 -0.92
CA GLY A 106 -54.25 20.37 0.23
C GLY A 106 -54.14 21.09 1.59
N VAL A 107 -55.27 21.58 2.10
CA VAL A 107 -55.36 22.28 3.40
C VAL A 107 -56.11 21.42 4.41
N ALA A 108 -55.60 21.35 5.64
CA ALA A 108 -56.40 21.06 6.82
C ALA A 108 -55.90 21.92 8.00
N ALA A 109 -56.76 22.80 8.50
CA ALA A 109 -56.65 23.41 9.83
C ALA A 109 -57.42 22.51 10.84
N ILE A 110 -57.45 22.72 12.18
CA ILE A 110 -58.09 23.83 12.91
C ILE A 110 -57.70 23.75 14.41
N GLY A 111 -57.67 24.89 15.11
CA GLY A 111 -57.73 25.02 16.59
C GLY A 111 -56.46 25.64 17.20
N GLY A 112 -56.44 26.75 17.95
CA GLY A 112 -57.50 27.52 18.66
C GLY A 112 -57.31 27.37 20.19
N ALA A 113 -57.28 28.40 21.04
CA ALA A 113 -57.40 29.86 20.86
C ALA A 113 -56.91 30.65 22.12
N ARG A 114 -57.00 31.99 22.08
CA ARG A 114 -56.99 33.00 23.19
C ARG A 114 -55.66 33.56 23.77
N ALA A 115 -55.24 34.69 23.16
CA ALA A 115 -55.30 36.06 23.71
C ALA A 115 -54.73 36.44 25.10
N GLY A 116 -53.88 37.48 25.12
CA GLY A 116 -53.86 38.48 26.20
C GLY A 116 -52.49 39.12 26.52
N GLY A 117 -52.35 40.46 26.35
CA GLY A 117 -51.38 41.27 27.08
C GLY A 117 -50.23 41.91 26.28
N VAL A 118 -50.33 43.21 26.00
CA VAL A 118 -49.21 44.06 25.56
C VAL A 118 -48.61 44.77 26.78
N LYS A 119 -47.29 44.70 26.96
CA LYS A 119 -46.50 45.73 27.66
C LYS A 119 -45.14 45.92 26.99
N ALA A 120 -44.69 47.17 26.93
CA ALA A 120 -43.43 47.59 26.34
C ALA A 120 -42.34 47.79 27.40
N GLY A 121 -41.08 47.84 26.95
CA GLY A 121 -39.95 48.39 27.71
C GLY A 121 -38.96 47.33 28.22
N GLY A 122 -37.74 47.33 27.67
CA GLY A 122 -36.65 46.47 28.13
C GLY A 122 -35.62 46.18 27.04
N ALA A 123 -34.77 47.14 26.70
CA ALA A 123 -33.67 46.94 25.75
C ALA A 123 -32.53 46.14 26.40
N GLY A 124 -32.74 44.84 26.58
CA GLY A 124 -31.69 43.89 26.96
C GLY A 124 -30.85 43.52 25.74
N TRP A 125 -29.56 43.87 25.74
CA TRP A 125 -28.63 43.43 24.71
C TRP A 125 -28.42 41.91 24.86
N ALA A 126 -29.12 41.13 24.02
CA ALA A 126 -28.93 39.70 23.96
C ALA A 126 -27.50 39.40 23.51
N ALA A 127 -26.67 38.91 24.43
CA ALA A 127 -25.32 38.45 24.11
C ALA A 127 -25.42 37.41 22.99
N ALA A 128 -24.74 37.68 21.87
CA ALA A 128 -24.73 36.77 20.73
C ALA A 128 -24.27 35.39 21.22
N ALA A 129 -25.12 34.39 21.05
CA ALA A 129 -24.79 33.03 21.43
C ALA A 129 -23.49 32.63 20.72
N ALA A 130 -22.45 32.34 21.51
CA ALA A 130 -21.16 31.93 20.96
C ALA A 130 -21.37 30.81 19.92
N PRO A 131 -20.68 30.84 18.77
CA PRO A 131 -20.82 29.79 17.79
C PRO A 131 -20.61 28.46 18.49
N ARG A 132 -21.57 27.54 18.34
CA ARG A 132 -21.50 26.21 18.97
C ARG A 132 -20.20 25.57 18.52
N GLY A 133 -19.19 25.62 19.38
CA GLY A 133 -17.86 25.13 19.06
C GLY A 133 -18.02 23.70 18.59
N VAL A 134 -17.46 23.39 17.41
CA VAL A 134 -17.38 22.02 16.93
C VAL A 134 -16.68 21.25 18.04
N ARG A 135 -17.45 20.44 18.77
CA ARG A 135 -16.96 19.72 19.93
C ARG A 135 -16.21 18.52 19.40
N CYS A 136 -14.99 18.78 18.89
CA CYS A 136 -14.04 17.76 18.49
C CYS A 136 -13.81 16.85 19.69
N ARG A 137 -14.58 15.77 19.76
CA ARG A 137 -14.21 14.60 20.54
C ARG A 137 -12.97 14.06 19.83
N ALA A 138 -11.88 13.92 20.56
CA ALA A 138 -10.64 13.33 20.07
C ALA A 138 -10.81 11.80 19.93
N SER A 139 -11.73 11.38 19.06
CA SER A 139 -11.78 10.02 18.53
C SER A 139 -10.82 9.95 17.35
N LEU A 140 -9.88 9.01 17.41
CA LEU A 140 -9.02 8.69 16.28
C LEU A 140 -9.88 8.35 15.05
N ILE A 141 -9.40 8.70 13.85
CA ILE A 141 -10.08 8.40 12.58
C ILE A 141 -10.46 6.91 12.51
N GLU A 142 -11.70 6.59 12.11
CA GLU A 142 -12.16 5.22 12.01
C GLU A 142 -11.35 4.44 10.94
N PRO A 143 -11.12 3.13 11.10
CA PRO A 143 -10.63 2.27 10.02
C PRO A 143 -11.64 2.22 8.87
N ASP A 144 -11.18 2.04 7.64
CA ASP A 144 -12.05 1.82 6.48
C ASP A 144 -12.95 0.59 6.71
N GLY A 145 -14.27 0.72 6.56
CA GLY A 145 -15.24 -0.31 6.96
C GLY A 145 -15.62 -0.32 8.45
N GLY A 146 -15.17 0.66 9.24
CA GLY A 146 -15.63 0.97 10.60
C GLY A 146 -14.95 0.21 11.75
N ARG A 147 -14.23 -0.88 11.48
CA ARG A 147 -13.42 -1.62 12.47
C ARG A 147 -12.17 -2.21 11.82
N LEU A 148 -11.09 -2.37 12.58
CA LEU A 148 -9.94 -3.16 12.13
C LEU A 148 -10.33 -4.63 12.00
N VAL A 149 -9.86 -5.27 10.95
CA VAL A 149 -9.88 -6.70 10.72
C VAL A 149 -8.52 -7.25 11.15
N ASP A 150 -8.47 -7.88 12.32
CA ASP A 150 -7.32 -8.67 12.75
C ASP A 150 -7.52 -10.12 12.26
N LEU A 151 -6.53 -10.65 11.53
CA LEU A 151 -6.57 -12.00 10.97
C LEU A 151 -5.67 -12.96 11.76
N VAL A 152 -5.07 -12.53 12.87
CA VAL A 152 -4.36 -13.40 13.80
C VAL A 152 -5.35 -14.16 14.68
N ALA A 153 -5.23 -15.48 14.70
CA ALA A 153 -6.02 -16.35 15.55
C ALA A 153 -5.89 -15.94 17.04
N PRO A 154 -7.01 -15.79 17.79
CA PRO A 154 -6.97 -15.42 19.19
C PRO A 154 -6.23 -16.46 20.01
N GLU A 155 -5.48 -15.99 21.01
CA GLU A 155 -4.77 -16.86 21.96
C GLU A 155 -5.75 -17.58 22.89
N GLU A 156 -6.79 -16.86 23.30
CA GLU A 156 -7.89 -17.35 24.11
C GLU A 156 -8.68 -18.47 23.41
N GLY A 157 -9.28 -19.38 24.21
CA GLY A 157 -10.03 -20.53 23.69
C GLY A 157 -9.19 -21.57 22.94
N GLY A 158 -7.86 -21.39 22.83
CA GLY A 158 -6.96 -22.35 22.19
C GLY A 158 -7.04 -22.40 20.67
N ARG A 159 -7.60 -21.37 20.00
CA ARG A 159 -7.77 -21.36 18.54
C ARG A 159 -6.44 -21.56 17.80
N ARG A 160 -5.35 -20.90 18.22
CA ARG A 160 -4.00 -21.08 17.66
C ARG A 160 -3.54 -22.55 17.65
N ALA A 161 -3.80 -23.28 18.74
CA ALA A 161 -3.41 -24.68 18.87
C ALA A 161 -4.28 -25.60 17.99
N ALA A 162 -5.56 -25.27 17.79
CA ALA A 162 -6.43 -25.96 16.83
C ALA A 162 -5.99 -25.69 15.38
N LEU A 163 -5.79 -24.41 15.01
CA LEU A 163 -5.37 -23.98 13.68
C LEU A 163 -4.00 -24.53 13.27
N ARG A 164 -3.11 -24.78 14.23
CA ARG A 164 -1.84 -25.48 13.99
C ARG A 164 -2.01 -26.96 13.62
N ARG A 165 -3.02 -27.65 14.17
CA ARG A 165 -3.22 -29.10 13.99
C ARG A 165 -3.84 -29.51 12.65
N GLU A 166 -5.04 -29.06 12.29
CA GLU A 166 -5.18 -27.78 11.60
C GLU A 166 -4.36 -27.79 10.29
N ALA A 167 -3.58 -26.73 10.07
CA ALA A 167 -2.65 -26.59 8.96
C ALA A 167 -1.67 -27.76 8.80
N ALA A 168 -1.28 -28.44 9.89
CA ALA A 168 -0.41 -29.61 9.79
C ALA A 168 -1.08 -30.81 9.08
N SER A 169 -2.42 -30.90 9.12
CA SER A 169 -3.20 -31.97 8.49
C SER A 169 -3.59 -31.69 7.03
N LEU A 170 -3.43 -30.46 6.55
CA LEU A 170 -3.81 -30.09 5.18
C LEU A 170 -2.85 -30.72 4.14
N PRO A 171 -3.37 -31.30 3.04
CA PRO A 171 -2.56 -32.02 2.05
C PRO A 171 -1.70 -31.07 1.20
N HIS A 172 -2.14 -29.82 1.01
CA HIS A 172 -1.42 -28.83 0.22
C HIS A 172 -0.80 -27.75 1.10
N ARG A 173 0.48 -27.49 0.84
CA ARG A 173 1.30 -26.50 1.54
C ARG A 173 1.88 -25.52 0.54
N LEU A 174 1.66 -24.24 0.75
CA LEU A 174 2.26 -23.16 -0.02
C LEU A 174 3.37 -22.54 0.82
N ARG A 175 4.61 -22.71 0.35
CA ARG A 175 5.78 -22.11 1.00
C ARG A 175 5.88 -20.65 0.62
N LEU A 176 5.80 -19.77 1.60
CA LEU A 176 5.89 -18.33 1.38
C LEU A 176 7.35 -17.92 1.15
N GLY A 177 7.58 -17.14 0.10
CA GLY A 177 8.80 -16.38 -0.09
C GLY A 177 8.92 -15.25 0.95
N ARG A 178 10.02 -14.51 0.89
CA ARG A 178 10.24 -13.37 1.81
C ARG A 178 9.13 -12.32 1.65
N VAL A 179 8.88 -11.87 0.42
CA VAL A 179 7.88 -10.84 0.12
C VAL A 179 6.48 -11.34 0.45
N ASP A 180 6.16 -12.61 0.19
CA ASP A 180 4.86 -13.20 0.56
C ASP A 180 4.62 -13.19 2.08
N LYS A 181 5.66 -13.45 2.88
CA LYS A 181 5.58 -13.35 4.35
C LYS A 181 5.40 -11.89 4.81
N GLU A 182 5.99 -10.93 4.10
CA GLU A 182 5.79 -9.50 4.38
C GLU A 182 4.33 -9.08 4.07
N TRP A 183 3.72 -9.58 2.98
CA TRP A 183 2.28 -9.37 2.72
C TRP A 183 1.35 -10.14 3.67
N LEU A 184 1.72 -11.36 4.08
CA LEU A 184 1.02 -12.07 5.15
C LEU A 184 0.96 -11.21 6.42
N HIS A 185 2.05 -10.52 6.75
CA HIS A 185 2.10 -9.62 7.90
C HIS A 185 1.19 -8.40 7.74
N VAL A 186 1.23 -7.73 6.58
CA VAL A 186 0.31 -6.62 6.20
C VAL A 186 -1.15 -7.03 6.43
N LEU A 187 -1.54 -8.19 5.90
CA LEU A 187 -2.89 -8.72 6.06
C LEU A 187 -3.20 -9.05 7.53
N SER A 188 -2.27 -9.72 8.22
CA SER A 188 -2.50 -10.23 9.58
C SER A 188 -2.91 -9.15 10.58
N GLU A 189 -2.29 -7.96 10.50
CA GLU A 189 -2.52 -6.86 11.46
C GLU A 189 -3.62 -5.88 11.01
N GLY A 190 -4.29 -6.14 9.88
CA GLY A 190 -5.35 -5.25 9.37
C GLY A 190 -4.84 -3.97 8.70
N TRP A 191 -3.60 -3.94 8.19
CA TRP A 191 -3.09 -2.79 7.41
C TRP A 191 -3.84 -2.58 6.09
N ALA A 192 -4.36 -3.67 5.50
CA ALA A 192 -5.12 -3.65 4.25
C ALA A 192 -6.64 -3.79 4.48
N ASN A 193 -7.13 -3.19 5.57
CA ASN A 193 -8.54 -3.21 5.94
C ASN A 193 -9.44 -2.74 4.77
N PRO A 194 -10.58 -3.41 4.48
CA PRO A 194 -11.22 -4.52 5.19
C PRO A 194 -10.97 -5.90 4.55
N LEU A 195 -9.87 -6.13 3.81
CA LEU A 195 -9.58 -7.43 3.20
C LEU A 195 -9.56 -8.55 4.26
N GLN A 196 -10.15 -9.70 3.92
CA GLN A 196 -10.16 -10.89 4.79
C GLN A 196 -8.98 -11.85 4.49
N GLY A 197 -8.12 -11.51 3.53
CA GLY A 197 -6.97 -12.32 3.15
C GLY A 197 -6.35 -11.87 1.83
N PHE A 198 -5.69 -12.79 1.12
CA PHE A 198 -5.17 -12.50 -0.22
C PHE A 198 -6.33 -12.30 -1.20
N MET A 199 -6.22 -11.28 -2.05
CA MET A 199 -7.32 -10.85 -2.92
C MET A 199 -7.84 -11.97 -3.82
N ARG A 200 -9.17 -12.13 -3.83
CA ARG A 200 -9.94 -12.86 -4.84
C ARG A 200 -9.91 -12.12 -6.19
N GLU A 201 -10.33 -12.75 -7.28
CA GLU A 201 -10.25 -12.15 -8.62
C GLU A 201 -11.02 -10.82 -8.68
N HIS A 202 -12.19 -10.77 -8.04
CA HIS A 202 -13.03 -9.57 -8.02
C HIS A 202 -12.39 -8.39 -7.23
N GLU A 203 -11.62 -8.65 -6.17
CA GLU A 203 -10.88 -7.63 -5.42
C GLU A 203 -9.64 -7.18 -6.18
N PHE A 204 -8.91 -8.14 -6.78
CA PHE A 204 -7.75 -7.90 -7.62
C PHE A 204 -8.09 -6.99 -8.80
N LEU A 205 -9.15 -7.29 -9.55
CA LEU A 205 -9.60 -6.48 -10.67
C LEU A 205 -10.05 -5.08 -10.21
N GLN A 206 -10.74 -4.98 -9.07
CA GLN A 206 -11.15 -3.69 -8.51
C GLN A 206 -9.95 -2.81 -8.13
N ALA A 207 -8.98 -3.37 -7.40
CA ALA A 207 -7.74 -2.68 -7.05
C ALA A 207 -6.98 -2.22 -8.31
N LEU A 208 -6.87 -3.09 -9.32
CA LEU A 208 -6.09 -2.85 -10.53
C LEU A 208 -6.73 -1.86 -11.52
N HIS A 209 -8.06 -1.77 -11.56
CA HIS A 209 -8.80 -0.88 -12.48
C HIS A 209 -9.29 0.41 -11.84
N PHE A 210 -9.55 0.43 -10.52
CA PHE A 210 -10.20 1.55 -9.84
C PHE A 210 -9.39 2.12 -8.65
N ASN A 211 -8.24 1.50 -8.30
CA ASN A 211 -7.45 1.84 -7.11
C ASN A 211 -8.26 1.79 -5.80
N ALA A 212 -9.31 0.97 -5.78
CA ALA A 212 -10.28 0.88 -4.69
C ALA A 212 -10.99 -0.47 -4.74
N ILE A 213 -11.42 -0.98 -3.59
CA ILE A 213 -12.29 -2.17 -3.48
C ILE A 213 -13.62 -1.79 -2.82
N ARG A 214 -14.66 -2.58 -3.09
CA ARG A 214 -15.96 -2.45 -2.44
C ARG A 214 -16.00 -3.28 -1.15
N GLY A 215 -16.22 -2.62 -0.01
CA GLY A 215 -16.46 -3.27 1.28
C GLY A 215 -17.84 -3.94 1.35
N ALA A 216 -18.05 -4.77 2.37
CA ALA A 216 -19.31 -5.49 2.60
C ALA A 216 -20.51 -4.57 2.88
N ASP A 217 -20.28 -3.33 3.32
CA ASP A 217 -21.30 -2.27 3.48
C ASP A 217 -21.63 -1.54 2.16
N GLY A 218 -21.02 -1.97 1.05
CA GLY A 218 -21.18 -1.40 -0.28
C GLY A 218 -20.33 -0.15 -0.55
N ARG A 219 -19.61 0.39 0.44
CA ARG A 219 -18.74 1.56 0.26
C ARG A 219 -17.47 1.20 -0.50
N MET A 220 -16.92 2.16 -1.25
CA MET A 220 -15.60 2.02 -1.86
C MET A 220 -14.54 2.51 -0.86
N VAL A 221 -13.47 1.74 -0.70
CA VAL A 221 -12.30 2.07 0.15
C VAL A 221 -11.04 2.08 -0.72
N ASN A 222 -10.03 2.87 -0.35
CA ASN A 222 -8.82 2.97 -1.17
C ASN A 222 -7.99 1.67 -1.09
N MET A 223 -7.59 1.16 -2.25
CA MET A 223 -6.81 -0.08 -2.36
C MET A 223 -6.11 -0.10 -3.72
N SER A 224 -5.00 0.63 -3.84
CA SER A 224 -4.30 0.87 -5.12
C SER A 224 -3.24 -0.16 -5.49
N VAL A 225 -3.02 -1.18 -4.66
CA VAL A 225 -1.94 -2.17 -4.85
C VAL A 225 -2.48 -3.60 -4.73
N PRO A 226 -2.22 -4.49 -5.71
CA PRO A 226 -2.63 -5.90 -5.62
C PRO A 226 -1.89 -6.68 -4.52
N ILE A 227 -2.64 -7.10 -3.48
CA ILE A 227 -2.16 -7.95 -2.38
C ILE A 227 -2.58 -9.40 -2.65
N VAL A 228 -1.71 -10.14 -3.34
CA VAL A 228 -2.01 -11.45 -3.92
C VAL A 228 -0.88 -12.45 -3.68
N LEU A 229 -1.23 -13.73 -3.53
CA LEU A 229 -0.28 -14.84 -3.44
C LEU A 229 -0.22 -15.58 -4.78
N SER A 230 0.99 -15.88 -5.28
CA SER A 230 1.17 -16.56 -6.57
C SER A 230 1.32 -18.09 -6.43
N LEU A 231 0.95 -18.82 -7.49
CA LEU A 231 0.86 -20.27 -7.50
C LEU A 231 1.38 -20.86 -8.82
N GLY A 232 2.24 -21.89 -8.75
CA GLY A 232 2.73 -22.60 -9.93
C GLY A 232 1.69 -23.55 -10.52
N ASP A 233 1.73 -23.78 -11.83
CA ASP A 233 0.72 -24.57 -12.55
C ASP A 233 0.60 -26.03 -12.04
N ALA A 234 1.71 -26.62 -11.57
CA ALA A 234 1.70 -27.95 -10.94
C ALA A 234 0.94 -27.97 -9.60
N GLN A 235 1.14 -26.97 -8.74
CA GLN A 235 0.43 -26.83 -7.46
C GLN A 235 -1.06 -26.54 -7.70
N ARG A 236 -1.36 -25.67 -8.68
CA ARG A 236 -2.72 -25.36 -9.15
C ARG A 236 -3.48 -26.62 -9.54
N ARG A 237 -2.87 -27.48 -10.36
CA ARG A 237 -3.46 -28.77 -10.77
C ARG A 237 -3.66 -29.72 -9.59
N ALA A 238 -2.70 -29.82 -8.67
CA ALA A 238 -2.82 -30.69 -7.50
C ALA A 238 -4.00 -30.28 -6.60
N ILE A 239 -4.08 -28.98 -6.25
CA ILE A 239 -5.16 -28.42 -5.43
C ILE A 239 -6.54 -28.65 -6.08
N GLN A 240 -6.63 -28.45 -7.41
CA GLN A 240 -7.87 -28.68 -8.16
C GLN A 240 -8.24 -30.16 -8.29
N ALA A 241 -7.27 -31.06 -8.42
CA ALA A 241 -7.52 -32.50 -8.55
C ALA A 241 -8.06 -33.12 -7.25
N ASP A 242 -7.53 -32.68 -6.11
CA ASP A 242 -7.97 -33.15 -4.78
C ASP A 242 -9.25 -32.42 -4.29
N GLY A 243 -9.76 -31.46 -5.07
CA GLY A 243 -10.96 -30.67 -4.72
C GLY A 243 -10.80 -29.82 -3.44
N ALA A 244 -9.56 -29.48 -3.08
CA ALA A 244 -9.25 -28.86 -1.80
C ALA A 244 -9.74 -27.42 -1.75
N THR A 245 -10.50 -27.08 -0.70
CA THR A 245 -11.00 -25.71 -0.44
C THR A 245 -10.08 -24.89 0.46
N ARG A 246 -9.02 -25.50 1.01
CA ARG A 246 -8.14 -24.90 2.03
C ARG A 246 -6.70 -25.34 1.84
N VAL A 247 -5.74 -24.45 2.09
CA VAL A 247 -4.30 -24.73 2.01
C VAL A 247 -3.55 -24.18 3.24
N ALA A 248 -2.49 -24.87 3.66
CA ALA A 248 -1.60 -24.37 4.69
C ALA A 248 -0.54 -23.43 4.07
N LEU A 249 -0.33 -22.27 4.68
CA LEU A 249 0.80 -21.39 4.36
C LEU A 249 1.95 -21.72 5.32
N VAL A 250 3.13 -22.01 4.78
CA VAL A 250 4.30 -22.44 5.56
C VAL A 250 5.51 -21.53 5.35
N ASP A 251 6.35 -21.40 6.37
CA ASP A 251 7.61 -20.67 6.27
C ASP A 251 8.71 -21.46 5.52
N ASN A 252 9.90 -20.86 5.40
CA ASN A 252 11.06 -21.48 4.78
C ASN A 252 11.62 -22.71 5.52
N ARG A 253 11.08 -23.06 6.69
CA ARG A 253 11.38 -24.26 7.49
C ARG A 253 10.23 -25.26 7.51
N ASP A 254 9.26 -25.11 6.59
CA ASP A 254 8.01 -25.88 6.48
C ASP A 254 7.09 -25.79 7.72
N ARG A 255 7.29 -24.79 8.57
CA ARG A 255 6.43 -24.60 9.75
C ARG A 255 5.15 -23.89 9.31
N PRO A 256 3.95 -24.41 9.65
CA PRO A 256 2.71 -23.70 9.39
C PRO A 256 2.69 -22.35 10.12
N ILE A 257 2.30 -21.31 9.38
CA ILE A 257 2.16 -19.93 9.88
C ILE A 257 0.75 -19.35 9.65
N ALA A 258 0.00 -19.87 8.67
CA ALA A 258 -1.39 -19.50 8.44
C ALA A 258 -2.16 -20.61 7.69
N VAL A 259 -3.48 -20.47 7.62
CA VAL A 259 -4.36 -21.23 6.70
C VAL A 259 -5.07 -20.25 5.80
N LEU A 260 -5.15 -20.56 4.51
CA LEU A 260 -6.00 -19.86 3.55
C LEU A 260 -7.19 -20.78 3.22
N SER A 261 -8.41 -20.27 3.42
CA SER A 261 -9.67 -21.01 3.31
C SER A 261 -10.57 -20.46 2.20
N ASP A 262 -11.57 -21.25 1.82
CA ASP A 262 -12.55 -20.97 0.76
C ASP A 262 -11.88 -20.48 -0.54
N ILE A 263 -10.77 -21.14 -0.90
CA ILE A 263 -9.80 -20.63 -1.86
C ILE A 263 -10.38 -20.46 -3.28
N GLU A 264 -9.87 -19.45 -3.98
CA GLU A 264 -10.19 -19.13 -5.36
C GLU A 264 -8.90 -18.96 -6.15
N ILE A 265 -8.78 -19.68 -7.29
CA ILE A 265 -7.55 -19.69 -8.09
C ILE A 265 -7.85 -19.15 -9.49
N TYR A 266 -7.17 -18.06 -9.83
CA TYR A 266 -7.41 -17.28 -11.06
C TYR A 266 -6.09 -16.89 -11.75
N LYS A 267 -6.16 -16.30 -12.95
CA LYS A 267 -4.96 -16.07 -13.78
C LYS A 267 -4.12 -14.90 -13.29
N HIS A 268 -2.81 -15.07 -13.29
CA HIS A 268 -1.85 -13.98 -13.09
C HIS A 268 -1.48 -13.35 -14.43
N ASN A 269 -2.27 -12.40 -14.93
CA ASN A 269 -1.92 -11.60 -16.11
C ASN A 269 -0.76 -10.63 -15.79
N LYS A 270 0.47 -11.16 -15.67
CA LYS A 270 1.65 -10.43 -15.17
C LYS A 270 1.89 -9.10 -15.88
N GLU A 271 1.95 -9.09 -17.21
CA GLU A 271 2.20 -7.87 -17.99
C GLU A 271 1.15 -6.78 -17.73
N GLU A 272 -0.15 -7.16 -17.71
CA GLU A 272 -1.24 -6.25 -17.39
C GLU A 272 -1.15 -5.72 -15.95
N ARG A 273 -0.89 -6.61 -14.98
CA ARG A 273 -0.69 -6.24 -13.57
C ARG A 273 0.43 -5.21 -13.44
N ILE A 274 1.56 -5.46 -14.09
CA ILE A 274 2.73 -4.59 -14.08
C ILE A 274 2.39 -3.24 -14.72
N ALA A 275 1.85 -3.25 -15.93
CA ALA A 275 1.49 -2.05 -16.70
C ALA A 275 0.54 -1.13 -15.92
N ARG A 276 -0.50 -1.68 -15.29
CA ARG A 276 -1.51 -0.90 -14.56
C ARG A 276 -1.03 -0.41 -13.19
N THR A 277 -0.17 -1.16 -12.51
CA THR A 277 0.33 -0.78 -11.17
C THR A 277 1.52 0.20 -11.25
N TRP A 278 2.45 0.01 -12.20
CA TRP A 278 3.66 0.85 -12.36
C TRP A 278 3.57 1.88 -13.48
N GLY A 279 2.55 1.84 -14.35
CA GLY A 279 2.45 2.70 -15.53
C GLY A 279 3.46 2.35 -16.65
N THR A 280 4.20 1.25 -16.51
CA THR A 280 5.23 0.79 -17.45
C THR A 280 5.49 -0.71 -17.26
N THR A 281 5.96 -1.38 -18.32
CA THR A 281 6.41 -2.79 -18.31
C THR A 281 7.91 -2.92 -18.53
N ALA A 282 8.67 -1.84 -18.32
CA ALA A 282 10.12 -1.83 -18.49
C ALA A 282 10.82 -2.88 -17.59
N PRO A 283 11.83 -3.60 -18.11
CA PRO A 283 12.63 -4.53 -17.31
C PRO A 283 13.48 -3.79 -16.27
N GLY A 284 13.87 -4.49 -15.20
CA GLY A 284 14.72 -3.94 -14.13
C GLY A 284 13.97 -3.15 -13.05
N LEU A 285 12.63 -3.17 -13.04
CA LEU A 285 11.81 -2.66 -11.93
C LEU A 285 12.02 -3.57 -10.70
N PRO A 286 12.69 -3.14 -9.61
CA PRO A 286 13.24 -4.08 -8.61
C PRO A 286 12.20 -4.97 -7.93
N TYR A 287 11.01 -4.43 -7.64
CA TYR A 287 9.91 -5.20 -7.04
C TYR A 287 9.30 -6.20 -8.03
N VAL A 288 9.21 -5.84 -9.31
CA VAL A 288 8.66 -6.70 -10.36
C VAL A 288 9.57 -7.91 -10.57
N GLU A 289 10.89 -7.70 -10.64
CA GLU A 289 11.86 -8.78 -10.82
C GLU A 289 11.90 -9.75 -9.62
N GLU A 290 11.80 -9.22 -8.39
CA GLU A 290 11.78 -10.02 -7.15
C GLU A 290 10.47 -10.84 -7.02
N ALA A 291 9.31 -10.22 -7.26
CA ALA A 291 8.02 -10.75 -6.81
C ALA A 291 6.99 -11.06 -7.92
N ILE A 292 7.26 -10.74 -9.19
CA ILE A 292 6.29 -10.90 -10.29
C ILE A 292 6.87 -11.64 -11.51
N THR A 293 8.06 -11.26 -12.01
CA THR A 293 8.65 -11.84 -13.24
C THR A 293 8.71 -13.37 -13.18
N ASN A 294 9.31 -13.89 -12.10
CA ASN A 294 9.54 -15.32 -11.87
C ASN A 294 8.44 -15.98 -11.01
N ALA A 295 7.37 -15.27 -10.69
CA ALA A 295 6.24 -15.78 -9.90
C ALA A 295 5.42 -16.82 -10.68
N GLY A 296 4.48 -17.50 -10.02
CA GLY A 296 3.52 -18.37 -10.69
C GLY A 296 2.60 -17.61 -11.66
N ASP A 297 2.09 -18.30 -12.69
CA ASP A 297 1.11 -17.76 -13.66
C ASP A 297 -0.34 -17.80 -13.16
N TRP A 298 -0.54 -18.22 -11.90
CA TRP A 298 -1.81 -18.21 -11.20
C TRP A 298 -1.70 -17.42 -9.91
N LEU A 299 -2.81 -16.85 -9.48
CA LEU A 299 -2.99 -16.23 -8.17
C LEU A 299 -4.00 -17.05 -7.37
N ILE A 300 -3.83 -17.06 -6.04
CA ILE A 300 -4.75 -17.69 -5.10
C ILE A 300 -5.22 -16.66 -4.07
N GLY A 301 -6.53 -16.42 -4.06
CA GLY A 301 -7.23 -15.62 -3.06
C GLY A 301 -8.01 -16.50 -2.09
N GLY A 302 -8.40 -15.93 -0.95
CA GLY A 302 -9.15 -16.67 0.07
C GLY A 302 -9.16 -15.98 1.42
N ASP A 303 -9.95 -16.53 2.35
CA ASP A 303 -10.08 -16.04 3.71
C ASP A 303 -8.91 -16.57 4.56
N LEU A 304 -8.16 -15.65 5.17
CA LEU A 304 -6.87 -15.91 5.80
C LEU A 304 -7.01 -15.94 7.32
N GLU A 305 -6.42 -16.96 7.95
CA GLU A 305 -6.27 -17.01 9.40
C GLU A 305 -4.81 -17.33 9.75
N VAL A 306 -4.16 -16.42 10.48
CA VAL A 306 -2.72 -16.45 10.81
C VAL A 306 -2.54 -17.02 12.23
N ILE A 307 -1.64 -17.99 12.38
CA ILE A 307 -1.55 -18.78 13.63
C ILE A 307 -1.00 -17.95 14.79
N GLU A 308 0.01 -17.12 14.56
CA GLU A 308 0.69 -16.30 15.56
C GLU A 308 1.14 -14.96 14.94
N PRO A 309 1.26 -13.87 15.72
CA PRO A 309 1.81 -12.60 15.24
C PRO A 309 3.18 -12.76 14.59
N ILE A 310 3.39 -12.10 13.44
CA ILE A 310 4.59 -12.32 12.62
C ILE A 310 5.81 -11.64 13.23
N LYS A 311 6.82 -12.44 13.59
CA LYS A 311 8.13 -11.97 14.07
C LYS A 311 9.26 -12.24 13.08
N TYR A 312 10.28 -11.38 13.10
CA TYR A 312 11.47 -11.46 12.26
C TYR A 312 12.70 -11.84 13.07
N ASN A 313 12.71 -11.53 14.38
CA ASN A 313 13.79 -11.84 15.34
C ASN A 313 15.14 -11.21 14.93
N ASP A 314 15.09 -10.04 14.30
CA ASP A 314 16.23 -9.24 13.81
C ASP A 314 16.64 -8.11 14.77
N GLY A 315 16.06 -8.10 15.97
CA GLY A 315 16.25 -7.04 16.98
C GLY A 315 15.31 -5.83 16.82
N LEU A 316 14.47 -5.77 15.78
CA LEU A 316 13.60 -4.62 15.50
C LEU A 316 12.10 -4.91 15.72
N ASP A 317 11.73 -6.10 16.19
CA ASP A 317 10.30 -6.47 16.38
C ASP A 317 9.56 -5.55 17.37
N HIS A 318 10.27 -4.92 18.31
CA HIS A 318 9.69 -3.96 19.25
C HIS A 318 9.31 -2.61 18.59
N TYR A 319 9.80 -2.33 17.39
CA TYR A 319 9.37 -1.21 16.56
C TYR A 319 8.24 -1.59 15.58
N ARG A 320 7.82 -2.85 15.49
CA ARG A 320 6.75 -3.30 14.58
C ARG A 320 5.42 -3.25 15.33
N LEU A 321 4.88 -2.05 15.48
CA LEU A 321 3.61 -1.84 16.17
C LEU A 321 2.44 -1.99 15.20
N SER A 322 1.49 -2.86 15.53
CA SER A 322 0.28 -3.07 14.74
C SER A 322 -0.61 -1.82 14.71
N PRO A 323 -1.57 -1.69 13.76
CA PRO A 323 -2.54 -0.60 13.73
C PRO A 323 -3.34 -0.47 15.04
N ALA A 324 -3.61 -1.58 15.73
CA ALA A 324 -4.26 -1.59 17.04
C ALA A 324 -3.34 -0.97 18.12
N GLN A 325 -2.10 -1.46 18.23
CA GLN A 325 -1.09 -0.96 19.18
C GLN A 325 -0.76 0.53 18.95
N LEU A 326 -0.72 0.98 17.69
CA LEU A 326 -0.54 2.39 17.36
C LEU A 326 -1.72 3.24 17.85
N ARG A 327 -2.97 2.77 17.68
CA ARG A 327 -4.17 3.46 18.17
C ARG A 327 -4.21 3.52 19.69
N GLU A 328 -3.80 2.45 20.38
CA GLU A 328 -3.60 2.45 21.82
C GLU A 328 -2.54 3.47 22.25
N GLU A 329 -1.39 3.51 21.57
CA GLU A 329 -0.30 4.45 21.87
C GLU A 329 -0.70 5.92 21.63
N PHE A 330 -1.43 6.24 20.54
CA PHE A 330 -1.97 7.58 20.31
C PHE A 330 -2.95 7.99 21.43
N THR A 331 -3.82 7.06 21.85
CA THR A 331 -4.79 7.27 22.94
C THR A 331 -4.07 7.48 24.27
N ARG A 332 -3.06 6.66 24.57
CA ARG A 332 -2.22 6.73 25.78
C ARG A 332 -1.42 8.03 25.86
N ARG A 333 -1.00 8.59 24.72
CA ARG A 333 -0.36 9.92 24.63
C ARG A 333 -1.35 11.08 24.63
N ASN A 334 -2.66 10.83 24.70
CA ASN A 334 -3.72 11.83 24.56
C ASN A 334 -3.57 12.70 23.29
N ALA A 335 -3.23 12.07 22.16
CA ALA A 335 -3.10 12.76 20.89
C ALA A 335 -4.46 13.29 20.40
N ASP A 336 -4.55 14.58 20.07
CA ASP A 336 -5.74 15.18 19.47
C ASP A 336 -5.63 15.37 17.94
N ALA A 337 -4.41 15.23 17.40
CA ALA A 337 -4.12 14.97 16.01
C ALA A 337 -2.95 13.98 15.89
N VAL A 338 -2.95 13.17 14.84
CA VAL A 338 -1.80 12.33 14.47
C VAL A 338 -1.43 12.66 13.03
N PHE A 339 -0.14 12.91 12.77
CA PHE A 339 0.38 13.13 11.43
C PHE A 339 1.49 12.13 11.14
N ALA A 340 1.36 11.41 10.02
CA ALA A 340 2.27 10.34 9.63
C ALA A 340 3.31 10.85 8.63
N PHE A 341 4.57 10.45 8.82
CA PHE A 341 5.66 10.67 7.86
C PHE A 341 6.22 9.32 7.42
N GLN A 342 5.76 8.87 6.25
CA GLN A 342 6.25 7.67 5.57
C GLN A 342 7.62 7.92 4.95
N LEU A 343 8.58 7.01 5.14
CA LEU A 343 9.91 7.14 4.58
C LEU A 343 10.60 5.79 4.35
N ARG A 344 11.46 5.71 3.32
CA ARG A 344 12.39 4.58 3.09
C ARG A 344 13.88 4.97 3.18
N ASN A 345 14.17 6.25 3.41
CA ASN A 345 15.51 6.84 3.39
C ASN A 345 15.91 7.37 4.78
N PRO A 346 17.21 7.61 5.04
CA PRO A 346 17.66 8.38 6.21
C PRO A 346 16.97 9.75 6.33
N VAL A 347 16.74 10.21 7.56
CA VAL A 347 16.15 11.53 7.85
C VAL A 347 17.22 12.61 7.71
N HIS A 348 17.02 13.56 6.80
CA HIS A 348 17.82 14.78 6.67
C HIS A 348 16.97 16.02 6.98
N ASN A 349 17.60 17.20 7.13
CA ASN A 349 16.90 18.42 7.57
C ASN A 349 15.72 18.84 6.67
N GLY A 350 15.72 18.50 5.37
CA GLY A 350 14.53 18.69 4.53
C GLY A 350 13.29 17.90 4.98
N HIS A 351 13.45 16.67 5.48
CA HIS A 351 12.35 15.90 6.09
C HIS A 351 11.97 16.50 7.45
N ALA A 352 12.97 16.90 8.26
CA ALA A 352 12.72 17.55 9.54
C ALA A 352 11.93 18.86 9.40
N LEU A 353 12.21 19.65 8.36
CA LEU A 353 11.45 20.87 8.03
C LEU A 353 9.98 20.56 7.74
N LEU A 354 9.69 19.51 6.95
CA LEU A 354 8.30 19.11 6.68
C LEU A 354 7.58 18.64 7.96
N MET A 355 8.25 17.87 8.81
CA MET A 355 7.67 17.38 10.07
C MET A 355 7.44 18.51 11.09
N THR A 356 8.39 19.43 11.24
CA THR A 356 8.29 20.59 12.14
C THR A 356 7.28 21.62 11.66
N ASP A 357 7.23 21.92 10.35
CA ASP A 357 6.23 22.84 9.79
C ASP A 357 4.82 22.25 9.84
N THR A 358 4.66 20.94 9.63
CA THR A 358 3.37 20.25 9.82
C THR A 358 2.90 20.35 11.27
N ARG A 359 3.80 20.11 12.25
CA ARG A 359 3.50 20.31 13.68
C ARG A 359 3.06 21.75 13.97
N ARG A 360 3.79 22.74 13.45
CA ARG A 360 3.48 24.17 13.61
C ARG A 360 2.08 24.49 13.09
N ARG A 361 1.75 24.06 11.86
CA ARG A 361 0.42 24.28 11.26
C ARG A 361 -0.70 23.63 12.07
N LEU A 362 -0.50 22.43 12.61
CA LEU A 362 -1.51 21.78 13.47
C LEU A 362 -1.75 22.57 14.77
N LEU A 363 -0.69 23.10 15.39
CA LEU A 363 -0.83 23.98 16.56
C LEU A 363 -1.57 25.29 16.21
N GLU A 364 -1.28 25.88 15.04
CA GLU A 364 -1.96 27.08 14.51
C GLU A 364 -3.44 26.81 14.18
N MET A 365 -3.79 25.61 13.71
CA MET A 365 -5.17 25.15 13.53
C MET A 365 -5.91 24.91 14.86
N GLY A 366 -5.21 24.97 15.99
CA GLY A 366 -5.79 24.91 17.33
C GLY A 366 -5.64 23.57 18.05
N TYR A 367 -5.09 22.53 17.42
CA TYR A 367 -4.72 21.29 18.10
C TYR A 367 -3.69 21.58 19.21
N LYS A 368 -3.74 20.81 20.30
CA LYS A 368 -2.94 21.01 21.51
C LYS A 368 -1.84 19.97 21.67
N ASN A 369 -2.06 18.77 21.15
CA ASN A 369 -1.11 17.67 21.25
C ASN A 369 -1.04 16.86 19.93
N PRO A 370 -0.63 17.49 18.82
CA PRO A 370 -0.37 16.76 17.58
C PRO A 370 0.82 15.81 17.79
N VAL A 371 0.67 14.54 17.43
CA VAL A 371 1.73 13.51 17.56
C VAL A 371 2.25 13.10 16.19
N LEU A 372 3.58 13.08 16.04
CA LEU A 372 4.25 12.55 14.85
C LEU A 372 4.30 11.02 14.93
N LEU A 373 3.74 10.35 13.93
CA LEU A 373 4.08 8.97 13.59
C LEU A 373 5.20 9.00 12.55
N LEU A 374 6.44 8.75 12.95
CA LEU A 374 7.52 8.49 12.01
C LEU A 374 7.44 7.02 11.60
N HIS A 375 7.25 6.77 10.31
CA HIS A 375 6.84 5.45 9.81
C HIS A 375 7.83 4.90 8.78
N PRO A 376 9.07 4.51 9.18
CA PRO A 376 10.04 3.92 8.28
C PRO A 376 9.55 2.59 7.70
N LEU A 377 9.64 2.43 6.39
CA LEU A 377 9.35 1.17 5.73
C LEU A 377 10.38 0.09 6.11
N GLY A 378 9.92 -1.11 6.46
CA GLY A 378 10.74 -2.28 6.80
C GLY A 378 10.55 -3.52 5.93
N GLY A 379 9.65 -3.49 4.96
CA GLY A 379 9.54 -4.51 3.91
C GLY A 379 10.71 -4.48 2.92
N PHE A 380 10.56 -5.20 1.80
CA PHE A 380 11.50 -5.22 0.68
C PHE A 380 11.89 -3.82 0.21
N THR A 381 13.19 -3.54 0.19
CA THR A 381 13.76 -2.36 -0.45
C THR A 381 14.78 -2.79 -1.50
N LYS A 382 14.92 -2.01 -2.57
CA LYS A 382 15.91 -2.24 -3.62
C LYS A 382 17.34 -2.21 -3.06
N ALA A 383 18.25 -2.90 -3.75
CA ALA A 383 19.60 -3.22 -3.22
C ALA A 383 20.51 -2.01 -2.92
N ASP A 384 20.24 -0.85 -3.51
CA ASP A 384 20.98 0.40 -3.31
C ASP A 384 20.37 1.32 -2.22
N ASP A 385 19.22 0.95 -1.63
CA ASP A 385 18.66 1.68 -0.48
C ASP A 385 19.40 1.31 0.83
N VAL A 386 19.45 2.25 1.78
CA VAL A 386 20.09 2.02 3.10
C VAL A 386 19.31 0.96 3.88
N PRO A 387 19.96 -0.12 4.39
CA PRO A 387 19.25 -1.18 5.10
C PRO A 387 18.50 -0.68 6.34
N LEU A 388 17.36 -1.31 6.63
CA LEU A 388 16.45 -0.93 7.73
C LEU A 388 17.18 -0.73 9.07
N SER A 389 18.04 -1.67 9.48
CA SER A 389 18.78 -1.59 10.75
C SER A 389 19.73 -0.39 10.85
N TRP A 390 20.24 0.13 9.73
CA TRP A 390 21.02 1.35 9.68
C TRP A 390 20.14 2.60 9.67
N ARG A 391 18.97 2.55 8.99
CA ARG A 391 17.98 3.64 9.03
C ARG A 391 17.44 3.85 10.44
N MET A 392 17.05 2.79 11.15
CA MET A 392 16.56 2.89 12.53
C MET A 392 17.60 3.55 13.46
N LYS A 393 18.85 3.08 13.45
CA LYS A 393 19.96 3.71 14.18
C LYS A 393 20.18 5.18 13.82
N GLN A 394 20.00 5.54 12.54
CA GLN A 394 20.12 6.93 12.09
C GLN A 394 18.94 7.79 12.58
N HIS A 395 17.72 7.27 12.57
CA HIS A 395 16.53 7.94 13.07
C HIS A 395 16.63 8.17 14.59
N GLU A 396 17.01 7.16 15.36
CA GLU A 396 17.32 7.27 16.80
C GLU A 396 18.29 8.42 17.08
N LYS A 397 19.34 8.58 16.26
CA LYS A 397 20.28 9.69 16.40
C LYS A 397 19.67 11.06 16.10
N VAL A 398 18.77 11.19 15.12
CA VAL A 398 18.09 12.46 14.84
C VAL A 398 17.27 12.93 16.07
N PHE A 399 16.44 12.07 16.65
CA PHE A 399 15.64 12.44 17.83
C PHE A 399 16.42 12.51 19.14
N SER A 400 17.66 12.00 19.18
CA SER A 400 18.58 12.26 20.29
C SER A 400 19.15 13.68 20.32
N TYR A 401 19.08 14.42 19.19
CA TYR A 401 19.51 15.82 19.09
C TYR A 401 18.34 16.81 19.03
N ASP A 402 17.19 16.42 18.47
CA ASP A 402 16.00 17.26 18.39
C ASP A 402 14.90 16.76 19.32
N HIS A 403 14.80 17.39 20.50
CA HIS A 403 13.74 17.13 21.48
C HIS A 403 12.45 17.92 21.23
N SER A 404 12.37 18.76 20.19
CA SER A 404 11.16 19.55 19.88
C SER A 404 9.99 18.69 19.40
N ILE A 405 10.28 17.48 18.92
CA ILE A 405 9.31 16.46 18.52
C ILE A 405 9.70 15.11 19.11
N LEU A 406 8.84 14.54 19.96
CA LEU A 406 8.94 13.15 20.42
C LEU A 406 8.03 12.28 19.54
N PRO A 407 8.56 11.62 18.48
CA PRO A 407 7.75 10.76 17.63
C PRO A 407 7.26 9.51 18.37
N ILE A 408 6.27 8.85 17.77
CA ILE A 408 6.17 7.40 17.78
C ILE A 408 6.93 6.92 16.55
N VAL A 409 7.95 6.08 16.74
CA VAL A 409 8.65 5.44 15.63
C VAL A 409 8.10 4.03 15.52
N SER A 410 7.50 3.69 14.38
CA SER A 410 7.03 2.33 14.09
C SER A 410 7.42 1.93 12.67
N ILE A 411 7.71 0.65 12.47
CA ILE A 411 8.08 0.09 11.17
C ILE A 411 6.82 -0.26 10.38
N ASN A 412 6.70 0.31 9.19
CA ASN A 412 5.61 0.06 8.25
C ASN A 412 5.99 -1.00 7.22
N TRP A 413 4.99 -1.70 6.67
CA TRP A 413 5.13 -2.66 5.58
C TRP A 413 4.53 -2.16 4.25
N LEU A 414 3.60 -1.20 4.30
CA LEU A 414 2.97 -0.63 3.11
C LEU A 414 3.94 0.30 2.34
N LEU A 415 3.83 0.26 1.01
CA LEU A 415 4.51 1.11 -0.01
C LEU A 415 5.97 0.76 -0.35
N THR A 416 6.24 -0.52 -0.64
CA THR A 416 7.43 -0.96 -1.42
C THR A 416 7.21 -0.89 -2.95
N THR A 417 5.98 -0.61 -3.38
CA THR A 417 5.49 -0.89 -4.74
C THR A 417 5.39 0.32 -5.66
N LEU A 418 5.81 1.52 -5.22
CA LEU A 418 5.79 2.76 -6.01
C LEU A 418 7.15 3.50 -5.95
#